data_AF-A0AAN8G4Y1-F1
#
_entry.id   AF-A0AAN8G4Y1-F1
#
_cell.length_a   1.000
_cell.length_b   1.000
_cell.length_c   1.000
_cell.angle_alpha   90.00
_cell.angle_beta   90.00
_cell.angle_gamma   90.00
#
_symmetry.space_group_name_H-M   'P 1'
#
loop_
_entity.id
_entity.type
_entity.pdbx_description
1 polymer ?
#
loop_
_entity_poly.entity_id
_entity_poly.type
_entity_poly.pdbx_seq_one_letter_code
_entity_poly.pdbx_strand_id
1 'polypeptide(L)'
;MVAQDWGRGFVYYPDCLGFKRPEADHMWRGFELRMGESRTLRRSHIKHCSELHLEMLDYMEKFMRSYPGVPKICHVWPVNLAHDSMKNLYHADDQFLKFFKRNTEHLDNSFLFFMSDHGPRSEGIEKVRLGKYEQNNPFLMVSIPKRYRNTAIHEQLKKKSEVLMTHYDLHATFMDILKVGLALAIV
;
A
#
# COMPACT_ATOMS: atom_id res chain seq x y z
N MET A 1 9.91 5.21 -0.78
CA MET A 1 9.68 4.47 -2.04
C MET A 1 8.20 4.53 -2.38
N VAL A 2 7.88 4.71 -3.66
CA VAL A 2 6.51 4.53 -4.20
C VAL A 2 6.54 3.50 -5.31
N ALA A 3 5.66 2.50 -5.23
CA ALA A 3 5.56 1.44 -6.24
C ALA A 3 4.11 1.02 -6.47
N GLN A 4 3.79 0.68 -7.71
CA GLN A 4 2.49 0.12 -8.08
C GLN A 4 2.63 -0.76 -9.32
N ASP A 5 1.77 -1.75 -9.47
CA ASP A 5 1.82 -2.70 -10.59
C ASP A 5 0.89 -2.34 -11.76
N TRP A 6 0.11 -1.26 -11.64
CA TRP A 6 -0.71 -0.72 -12.71
C TRP A 6 -0.04 0.46 -13.39
N GLY A 7 -0.55 0.82 -14.58
CA GLY A 7 0.01 1.86 -15.45
C GLY A 7 0.19 3.23 -14.76
N ARG A 8 -0.58 4.24 -15.16
CA ARG A 8 -0.33 5.60 -14.63
C ARG A 8 -0.69 5.67 -13.15
N GLY A 9 0.28 5.94 -12.27
CA GLY A 9 0.02 6.15 -10.84
C GLY A 9 -0.82 7.37 -10.57
N PHE A 10 -1.39 7.49 -9.37
CA PHE A 10 -2.36 8.53 -9.04
C PHE A 10 -1.83 9.95 -9.33
N VAL A 11 -0.53 10.20 -9.07
CA VAL A 11 0.14 11.48 -9.35
C VAL A 11 0.32 11.75 -10.84
N TYR A 12 0.38 10.69 -11.63
CA TYR A 12 0.68 10.70 -13.06
C TYR A 12 -0.54 10.35 -13.92
N TYR A 13 -1.73 10.33 -13.33
CA TYR A 13 -2.97 10.09 -14.04
C TYR A 13 -3.16 11.17 -15.12
N PRO A 14 -3.81 10.87 -16.27
CA PRO A 14 -4.13 11.89 -17.26
C PRO A 14 -4.76 13.12 -16.61
N ASP A 15 -4.38 14.31 -17.09
CA ASP A 15 -4.88 15.61 -16.63
C ASP A 15 -4.43 16.04 -15.20
N CYS A 16 -3.63 15.23 -14.51
CA CYS A 16 -2.92 15.66 -13.31
C CYS A 16 -1.59 16.35 -13.68
N LEU A 17 -1.32 17.51 -13.05
CA LEU A 17 -0.05 18.22 -13.20
C LEU A 17 1.13 17.49 -12.53
N GLY A 18 0.83 16.55 -11.63
CA GLY A 18 1.81 15.85 -10.81
C GLY A 18 2.59 16.77 -9.86
N PHE A 19 3.74 16.30 -9.40
CA PHE A 19 4.63 17.07 -8.52
C PHE A 19 5.76 17.74 -9.31
N LYS A 20 6.20 18.93 -8.84
CA LYS A 20 7.38 19.63 -9.39
C LYS A 20 8.71 18.89 -9.15
N ARG A 21 8.72 17.97 -8.19
CA ARG A 21 9.86 17.11 -7.83
C ARG A 21 9.39 15.65 -7.82
N PRO A 22 10.28 14.66 -7.95
CA PRO A 22 9.92 13.26 -7.77
C PRO A 22 9.14 13.03 -6.47
N GLU A 23 8.13 12.17 -6.50
CA GLU A 23 7.28 11.88 -5.33
C GLU A 23 8.01 11.09 -4.24
N ALA A 24 9.05 10.36 -4.62
CA ALA A 24 9.94 9.60 -3.75
C ALA A 24 11.32 9.41 -4.38
N ASP A 25 12.31 9.06 -3.57
CA ASP A 25 13.68 8.77 -4.04
C ASP A 25 13.77 7.47 -4.86
N HIS A 26 12.87 6.52 -4.58
CA HIS A 26 12.74 5.26 -5.31
C HIS A 26 11.33 5.11 -5.84
N MET A 27 11.22 4.97 -7.16
CA MET A 27 9.95 4.94 -7.88
C MET A 27 9.90 3.81 -8.89
N TRP A 28 8.82 3.01 -8.86
CA TRP A 28 8.57 1.98 -9.87
C TRP A 28 8.30 2.54 -11.27
N ARG A 29 7.88 3.81 -11.35
CA ARG A 29 7.49 4.51 -12.58
C ARG A 29 8.51 4.40 -13.72
N GLY A 30 9.81 4.44 -13.42
CA GLY A 30 10.85 4.32 -14.44
C GLY A 30 10.79 2.97 -15.17
N PHE A 31 10.55 1.88 -14.44
CA PHE A 31 10.39 0.56 -15.03
C PHE A 31 9.09 0.47 -15.85
N GLU A 32 8.00 1.05 -15.34
CA GLU A 32 6.72 1.11 -16.04
C GLU A 32 6.80 1.86 -17.39
N LEU A 33 7.45 3.03 -17.43
CA LEU A 33 7.71 3.77 -18.66
C LEU A 33 8.51 2.94 -19.66
N ARG A 34 9.57 2.27 -19.19
CA ARG A 34 10.41 1.38 -20.01
C ARG A 34 9.62 0.20 -20.59
N MET A 35 8.67 -0.35 -19.84
CA MET A 35 7.73 -1.36 -20.33
C MET A 35 6.79 -0.80 -21.41
N GLY A 36 6.36 0.47 -21.28
CA GLY A 36 5.58 1.16 -22.31
C GLY A 36 6.29 1.25 -23.66
N GLU A 37 7.61 1.39 -23.65
CA GLU A 37 8.46 1.52 -24.85
C GLU A 37 8.82 0.18 -25.52
N SER A 38 8.74 -0.95 -24.80
CA SER A 38 9.13 -2.27 -25.30
C SER A 38 8.01 -3.29 -25.20
N ARG A 39 7.44 -3.65 -26.35
CA ARG A 39 6.41 -4.71 -26.45
C ARG A 39 6.92 -6.04 -25.91
N THR A 40 8.17 -6.39 -26.17
CA THR A 40 8.78 -7.65 -25.70
C THR A 40 8.91 -7.66 -24.19
N LEU A 41 9.41 -6.57 -23.59
CA LEU A 41 9.53 -6.45 -22.14
C LEU A 41 8.16 -6.49 -21.46
N ARG A 42 7.20 -5.69 -21.95
CA ARG A 42 5.83 -5.68 -21.44
C ARG A 42 5.18 -7.06 -21.52
N ARG A 43 5.32 -7.74 -22.66
CA ARG A 43 4.78 -9.10 -22.83
C ARG A 43 5.45 -10.08 -21.87
N SER A 44 6.76 -9.98 -21.65
CA SER A 44 7.48 -10.83 -20.71
C SER A 44 7.01 -10.61 -19.27
N HIS A 45 6.79 -9.36 -18.87
CA HIS A 45 6.29 -9.04 -17.53
C HIS A 45 4.85 -9.51 -17.33
N ILE A 46 3.96 -9.26 -18.30
CA ILE A 46 2.54 -9.66 -18.17
C ILE A 46 2.35 -11.18 -18.25
N LYS A 47 3.21 -11.90 -18.99
CA LYS A 47 3.06 -13.35 -19.24
C LYS A 47 3.98 -14.24 -18.41
N HIS A 48 4.69 -13.70 -17.41
CA HIS A 48 5.49 -14.53 -16.53
C HIS A 48 4.60 -15.36 -15.58
N CYS A 49 5.12 -16.47 -15.07
CA CYS A 49 4.38 -17.37 -14.16
C CYS A 49 4.28 -16.85 -12.70
N SER A 50 4.68 -15.61 -12.44
CA SER A 50 4.52 -14.94 -11.15
C SER A 50 3.27 -14.03 -11.16
N GLU A 51 2.77 -13.70 -9.97
CA GLU A 51 1.66 -12.76 -9.80
C GLU A 51 2.21 -11.37 -9.48
N LEU A 52 1.61 -10.31 -10.06
CA LEU A 52 2.20 -8.96 -10.03
C LEU A 52 2.34 -8.39 -8.61
N HIS A 53 1.42 -8.70 -7.70
CA HIS A 53 1.53 -8.25 -6.31
C HIS A 53 2.70 -8.92 -5.57
N LEU A 54 3.13 -10.13 -5.97
CA LEU A 54 4.31 -10.77 -5.39
C LEU A 54 5.59 -10.01 -5.75
N GLU A 55 5.67 -9.47 -6.97
CA GLU A 55 6.78 -8.60 -7.39
C GLU A 55 6.78 -7.29 -6.59
N MET A 56 5.60 -6.73 -6.33
CA MET A 56 5.46 -5.54 -5.48
C MET A 56 5.91 -5.80 -4.04
N LEU A 57 5.54 -6.96 -3.47
CA LEU A 57 5.97 -7.39 -2.14
C LEU A 57 7.48 -7.66 -2.10
N ASP A 58 8.07 -8.26 -3.13
CA ASP A 58 9.52 -8.46 -3.21
C ASP A 58 10.27 -7.12 -3.30
N TYR A 59 9.75 -6.16 -4.08
CA TYR A 59 10.32 -4.82 -4.15
C TYR A 59 10.22 -4.07 -2.82
N MET A 60 9.10 -4.20 -2.11
CA MET A 60 8.91 -3.69 -0.75
C MET A 60 9.95 -4.28 0.22
N GLU A 61 10.15 -5.60 0.19
CA GLU A 61 11.12 -6.29 1.05
C GLU A 61 12.57 -5.84 0.77
N LYS A 62 12.94 -5.68 -0.51
CA LYS A 62 14.24 -5.13 -0.89
C LYS A 62 14.46 -3.72 -0.35
N PHE A 63 13.44 -2.86 -0.43
CA PHE A 63 13.52 -1.50 0.11
C PHE A 63 13.60 -1.47 1.64
N MET A 64 12.83 -2.33 2.33
CA MET A 64 12.88 -2.47 3.79
C MET A 64 14.27 -2.85 4.30
N ARG A 65 14.96 -3.75 3.57
CA ARG A 65 16.34 -4.19 3.88
C ARG A 65 17.41 -3.18 3.48
N SER A 66 17.08 -2.20 2.65
CA SER A 66 18.01 -1.18 2.18
C SER A 66 18.20 -0.07 3.23
N TYR A 67 19.30 0.67 3.14
CA TYR A 67 19.58 1.86 3.99
C TYR A 67 19.43 1.60 5.51
N PRO A 68 20.14 0.63 6.09
CA PRO A 68 20.01 0.31 7.52
C PRO A 68 20.26 1.55 8.38
N GLY A 69 19.44 1.74 9.43
CA GLY A 69 19.52 2.90 10.33
C GLY A 69 18.88 4.20 9.79
N VAL A 70 18.46 4.23 8.52
CA VAL A 70 17.79 5.41 7.93
C VAL A 70 16.26 5.26 8.06
N PRO A 71 15.55 6.25 8.65
CA PRO A 71 14.09 6.33 8.61
C PRO A 71 13.59 6.31 7.17
N LYS A 72 12.54 5.56 6.89
CA LYS A 72 12.05 5.38 5.53
C LYS A 72 10.55 5.26 5.47
N ILE A 73 9.98 5.78 4.39
CA ILE A 73 8.56 5.66 4.07
C ILE A 73 8.40 4.81 2.81
N CYS A 74 7.51 3.83 2.86
CA CYS A 74 7.16 2.96 1.75
C CYS A 74 5.67 3.10 1.44
N HIS A 75 5.32 3.21 0.16
CA HIS A 75 3.95 3.11 -0.32
C HIS A 75 3.94 2.17 -1.52
N VAL A 76 3.29 1.02 -1.34
CA VAL A 76 3.18 -0.03 -2.37
C VAL A 76 1.71 -0.27 -2.63
N TRP A 77 1.30 -0.19 -3.89
CA TRP A 77 -0.08 -0.30 -4.31
C TRP A 77 -0.24 -1.42 -5.37
N PRO A 78 -0.56 -2.65 -4.94
CA PRO A 78 -0.87 -3.75 -5.84
C PRO A 78 -2.29 -3.57 -6.40
N VAL A 79 -2.40 -2.93 -7.56
CA VAL A 79 -3.67 -2.56 -8.17
C VAL A 79 -4.29 -3.76 -8.90
N ASN A 80 -3.49 -4.49 -9.69
CA ASN A 80 -4.02 -5.58 -10.54
C ASN A 80 -4.64 -6.73 -9.73
N LEU A 81 -4.27 -6.86 -8.45
CA LEU A 81 -4.77 -7.92 -7.58
C LEU A 81 -6.31 -7.88 -7.47
N ALA A 82 -6.91 -6.69 -7.39
CA ALA A 82 -8.33 -6.55 -7.04
C ALA A 82 -9.10 -5.45 -7.78
N HIS A 83 -8.47 -4.72 -8.70
CA HIS A 83 -9.09 -3.57 -9.36
C HIS A 83 -10.36 -3.94 -10.16
N ASP A 84 -10.29 -4.97 -11.00
CA ASP A 84 -11.38 -5.34 -11.91
C ASP A 84 -12.29 -6.46 -11.36
N SER A 85 -11.83 -7.20 -10.35
CA SER A 85 -12.60 -8.29 -9.73
C SER A 85 -12.07 -8.59 -8.32
N MET A 86 -12.99 -8.86 -7.39
CA MET A 86 -12.63 -9.30 -6.03
C MET A 86 -12.25 -10.79 -5.95
N LYS A 87 -12.50 -11.57 -7.01
CA LYS A 87 -12.34 -13.03 -7.00
C LYS A 87 -10.91 -13.49 -6.75
N ASN A 88 -9.94 -12.63 -7.04
CA ASN A 88 -8.51 -12.89 -6.89
C ASN A 88 -7.97 -12.47 -5.51
N LEU A 89 -8.81 -12.00 -4.58
CA LEU A 89 -8.33 -11.56 -3.27
C LEU A 89 -7.97 -12.75 -2.37
N TYR A 90 -8.87 -13.73 -2.25
CA TYR A 90 -8.77 -14.76 -1.21
C TYR A 90 -7.54 -15.67 -1.34
N HIS A 91 -7.06 -15.95 -2.55
CA HIS A 91 -5.85 -16.78 -2.69
C HIS A 91 -4.57 -16.03 -2.29
N ALA A 92 -4.60 -14.70 -2.29
CA ALA A 92 -3.46 -13.88 -1.92
C ALA A 92 -3.27 -13.80 -0.39
N ASP A 93 -4.29 -14.10 0.42
CA ASP A 93 -4.20 -14.06 1.89
C ASP A 93 -2.99 -14.84 2.42
N ASP A 94 -2.78 -16.08 1.94
CA ASP A 94 -1.65 -16.90 2.35
C ASP A 94 -0.30 -16.31 1.93
N GLN A 95 -0.27 -15.60 0.80
CA GLN A 95 0.94 -14.97 0.27
C GLN A 95 1.31 -13.73 1.09
N PHE A 96 0.33 -12.88 1.41
CA PHE A 96 0.51 -11.74 2.32
C PHE A 96 0.86 -12.20 3.74
N LEU A 97 0.22 -13.27 4.25
CA LEU A 97 0.56 -13.84 5.55
C LEU A 97 2.02 -14.30 5.61
N LYS A 98 2.49 -15.00 4.57
CA LYS A 98 3.90 -15.42 4.45
C LYS A 98 4.83 -14.21 4.40
N PHE A 99 4.47 -13.17 3.64
CA PHE A 99 5.23 -11.92 3.56
C PHE A 99 5.35 -11.22 4.92
N PHE A 100 4.24 -11.05 5.65
CA PHE A 100 4.27 -10.39 6.94
C PHE A 100 5.04 -11.22 7.98
N LYS A 101 4.83 -12.55 8.02
CA LYS A 101 5.57 -13.44 8.94
C LYS A 101 7.08 -13.37 8.71
N ARG A 102 7.54 -13.48 7.46
CA ARG A 102 8.99 -13.46 7.16
C ARG A 102 9.65 -12.09 7.38
N ASN A 103 8.87 -11.01 7.39
CA ASN A 103 9.34 -9.64 7.58
C ASN A 103 9.06 -9.08 9.00
N THR A 104 8.67 -9.93 9.95
CA THR A 104 8.28 -9.53 11.32
C THR A 104 9.31 -8.61 11.99
N GLU A 105 10.61 -8.91 11.88
CA GLU A 105 11.67 -8.11 12.50
C GLU A 105 11.68 -6.65 12.04
N HIS A 106 11.49 -6.41 10.74
CA HIS A 106 11.41 -5.07 10.19
C HIS A 106 10.10 -4.37 10.58
N LEU A 107 8.99 -5.11 10.58
CA LEU A 107 7.66 -4.58 10.90
C LEU A 107 7.48 -4.29 12.39
N ASP A 108 8.21 -4.99 13.26
CA ASP A 108 8.16 -4.78 14.71
C ASP A 108 8.61 -3.38 15.15
N ASN A 109 9.40 -2.68 14.33
CA ASN A 109 9.85 -1.33 14.59
C ASN A 109 9.20 -0.29 13.65
N SER A 110 8.18 -0.69 12.89
CA SER A 110 7.55 0.13 11.86
C SER A 110 6.08 0.33 12.14
N PHE A 111 5.53 1.46 11.71
CA PHE A 111 4.10 1.59 11.52
C PHE A 111 3.75 0.93 10.18
N LEU A 112 2.77 0.03 10.16
CA LEU A 112 2.26 -0.62 8.96
C LEU A 112 0.80 -0.23 8.77
N PHE A 113 0.48 0.31 7.59
CA PHE A 113 -0.89 0.61 7.18
C PHE A 113 -1.23 -0.26 5.97
N PHE A 114 -2.16 -1.18 6.14
CA PHE A 114 -2.67 -2.03 5.07
C PHE A 114 -4.10 -1.63 4.77
N MET A 115 -4.32 -0.97 3.63
CA MET A 115 -5.58 -0.31 3.32
C MET A 115 -5.96 -0.41 1.85
N SER A 116 -7.26 -0.27 1.58
CA SER A 116 -7.81 -0.05 0.25
C SER A 116 -8.06 1.45 0.03
N ASP A 117 -7.94 1.91 -1.22
CA ASP A 117 -8.29 3.28 -1.63
C ASP A 117 -9.80 3.47 -1.73
N HIS A 118 -10.52 2.42 -2.10
CA HIS A 118 -11.98 2.38 -2.14
C HIS A 118 -12.51 0.97 -1.83
N GLY A 119 -13.81 0.83 -1.59
CA GLY A 119 -14.47 -0.47 -1.55
C GLY A 119 -14.78 -1.01 -2.95
N PRO A 120 -15.37 -2.21 -3.08
CA PRO A 120 -15.54 -2.85 -4.37
C PRO A 120 -16.49 -2.10 -5.31
N ARG A 121 -16.07 -1.89 -6.56
CA ARG A 121 -16.82 -1.12 -7.58
C ARG A 121 -17.04 -1.84 -8.90
N SER A 122 -16.68 -3.11 -8.94
CA SER A 122 -16.67 -3.94 -10.15
C SER A 122 -17.72 -5.05 -10.02
N GLU A 123 -17.98 -5.74 -11.13
CA GLU A 123 -18.87 -6.90 -11.18
C GLU A 123 -20.34 -6.64 -10.76
N GLY A 124 -20.80 -5.38 -10.79
CA GLY A 124 -22.20 -5.03 -10.60
C GLY A 124 -22.63 -4.81 -9.14
N ILE A 125 -21.69 -4.83 -8.18
CA ILE A 125 -21.97 -4.58 -6.76
C ILE A 125 -22.59 -3.20 -6.54
N GLU A 126 -22.22 -2.21 -7.36
CA GLU A 126 -22.73 -0.83 -7.32
C GLU A 126 -24.22 -0.72 -7.64
N LYS A 127 -24.80 -1.75 -8.26
CA LYS A 127 -26.21 -1.77 -8.67
C LYS A 127 -27.16 -2.06 -7.50
N VAL A 128 -26.66 -2.67 -6.43
CA VAL A 128 -27.45 -2.93 -5.22
C VAL A 128 -27.21 -1.86 -4.16
N ARG A 129 -28.26 -1.50 -3.42
CA ARG A 129 -28.21 -0.43 -2.42
C ARG A 129 -27.11 -0.64 -1.38
N LEU A 130 -26.92 -1.88 -0.90
CA LEU A 130 -25.87 -2.22 0.05
C LEU A 130 -24.46 -2.05 -0.54
N GLY A 131 -24.27 -2.44 -1.80
CA GLY A 131 -22.97 -2.31 -2.45
C GLY A 131 -22.51 -0.87 -2.65
N LYS A 132 -23.44 0.09 -2.75
CA LYS A 132 -23.09 1.52 -2.73
C LYS A 132 -22.51 1.99 -1.39
N TYR A 133 -22.91 1.37 -0.29
CA TYR A 133 -22.27 1.64 1.01
C TYR A 133 -20.90 0.97 1.07
N GLU A 134 -20.79 -0.28 0.61
CA GLU A 134 -19.52 -1.01 0.57
C GLU A 134 -18.46 -0.28 -0.27
N GLN A 135 -18.84 0.33 -1.40
CA GLN A 135 -17.94 1.19 -2.20
C GLN A 135 -17.25 2.29 -1.40
N ASN A 136 -17.94 2.82 -0.39
CA ASN A 136 -17.46 3.90 0.47
C ASN A 136 -16.92 3.39 1.81
N ASN A 137 -16.76 2.07 1.96
CA ASN A 137 -16.26 1.40 3.16
C ASN A 137 -14.94 0.64 2.87
N PRO A 138 -13.84 1.36 2.59
CA PRO A 138 -12.57 0.72 2.30
C PRO A 138 -12.01 0.00 3.53
N PHE A 139 -11.32 -1.11 3.29
CA PHE A 139 -10.60 -1.85 4.33
C PHE A 139 -9.42 -1.03 4.87
N LEU A 140 -9.18 -1.13 6.18
CA LEU A 140 -8.02 -0.55 6.85
C LEU A 140 -7.60 -1.43 8.04
N MET A 141 -6.33 -1.81 8.05
CA MET A 141 -5.65 -2.45 9.18
C MET A 141 -4.38 -1.66 9.51
N VAL A 142 -4.15 -1.44 10.80
CA VAL A 142 -2.97 -0.71 11.28
C VAL A 142 -2.23 -1.57 12.29
N SER A 143 -0.92 -1.72 12.10
CA SER A 143 -0.01 -2.26 13.11
C SER A 143 1.00 -1.19 13.49
N ILE A 144 1.35 -1.14 14.78
CA ILE A 144 2.27 -0.14 15.33
C ILE A 144 3.56 -0.79 15.83
N PRO A 145 4.68 -0.03 15.89
CA PRO A 145 5.93 -0.51 16.47
C PRO A 145 5.71 -1.12 17.86
N LYS A 146 6.40 -2.22 18.17
CA LYS A 146 6.32 -2.94 19.45
C LYS A 146 6.45 -2.01 20.65
N ARG A 147 7.33 -1.01 20.57
CA ARG A 147 7.54 -0.02 21.65
C ARG A 147 6.31 0.82 21.99
N TYR A 148 5.36 0.95 21.07
CA TYR A 148 4.11 1.69 21.29
C TYR A 148 2.95 0.79 21.68
N ARG A 149 3.10 -0.55 21.62
CA ARG A 149 2.06 -1.47 22.07
C ARG A 149 1.86 -1.33 23.59
N ASN A 150 0.60 -1.33 24.01
CA ASN A 150 0.15 -1.12 25.40
C ASN A 150 0.49 0.26 25.98
N THR A 151 0.76 1.25 25.12
CA THR A 151 0.88 2.66 25.50
C THR A 151 -0.42 3.42 25.22
N ALA A 152 -0.49 4.69 25.63
CA ALA A 152 -1.62 5.56 25.32
C ALA A 152 -1.93 5.65 23.81
N ILE A 153 -0.91 5.56 22.95
CA ILE A 153 -1.09 5.55 21.49
C ILE A 153 -1.85 4.29 21.05
N HIS A 154 -1.50 3.13 21.60
CA HIS A 154 -2.18 1.87 21.28
C HIS A 154 -3.64 1.87 21.74
N GLU A 155 -3.90 2.36 22.96
CA GLU A 155 -5.26 2.46 23.49
C GLU A 155 -6.11 3.46 22.69
N GLN A 156 -5.52 4.56 22.23
CA GLN A 156 -6.20 5.49 21.34
C GLN A 156 -6.52 4.86 19.98
N LEU A 157 -5.60 4.08 19.40
CA LEU A 157 -5.83 3.36 18.15
C LEU A 157 -6.96 2.33 18.28
N LYS A 158 -7.02 1.57 19.38
CA LYS A 158 -8.13 0.64 19.66
C LYS A 158 -9.48 1.35 19.78
N LYS A 159 -9.54 2.50 20.44
CA LYS A 159 -10.78 3.30 20.49
C LYS A 159 -11.17 3.80 19.10
N LYS A 160 -10.19 4.15 18.27
CA LYS A 160 -10.42 4.63 16.90
C LYS A 160 -10.94 3.54 15.96
N SER A 161 -10.67 2.25 16.21
CA SER A 161 -11.22 1.17 15.38
C SER A 161 -12.73 0.98 15.52
N GLU A 162 -13.38 1.60 16.52
CA GLU A 162 -14.82 1.50 16.77
C GLU A 162 -15.60 2.73 16.31
N VAL A 163 -14.95 3.68 15.64
CA VAL A 163 -15.60 4.91 15.17
C VAL A 163 -15.31 5.15 13.69
N LEU A 164 -16.15 5.98 13.07
CA LEU A 164 -15.93 6.39 11.69
C LEU A 164 -14.57 7.10 11.54
N MET A 165 -13.79 6.63 10.59
CA MET A 165 -12.53 7.26 10.18
C MET A 165 -12.59 7.65 8.72
N THR A 166 -11.85 8.71 8.38
CA THR A 166 -11.70 9.20 7.02
C THR A 166 -10.23 9.22 6.63
N HIS A 167 -9.93 9.39 5.35
CA HIS A 167 -8.55 9.59 4.90
C HIS A 167 -7.90 10.85 5.48
N TYR A 168 -8.68 11.83 5.95
CA TYR A 168 -8.16 12.99 6.68
C TYR A 168 -7.59 12.60 8.05
N ASP A 169 -8.20 11.63 8.74
CA ASP A 169 -7.68 11.09 9.99
C ASP A 169 -6.35 10.35 9.78
N LEU A 170 -6.22 9.60 8.67
CA LEU A 170 -4.98 8.95 8.29
C LEU A 170 -3.89 9.97 7.96
N HIS A 171 -4.21 11.01 7.20
CA HIS A 171 -3.27 12.11 6.92
C HIS A 171 -2.78 12.76 8.22
N ALA A 172 -3.69 13.11 9.14
CA ALA A 172 -3.32 13.66 10.44
C ALA A 172 -2.42 12.69 11.24
N THR A 173 -2.74 11.40 11.22
CA THR A 173 -1.92 10.35 11.86
C THR A 173 -0.51 10.29 11.28
N PHE A 174 -0.35 10.35 9.96
CA PHE A 174 0.97 10.38 9.33
C PHE A 174 1.76 11.63 9.72
N MET A 175 1.11 12.79 9.77
CA MET A 175 1.74 14.04 10.22
C MET A 175 2.19 13.96 11.68
N ASP A 176 1.44 13.28 12.54
CA ASP A 176 1.82 13.06 13.93
C ASP A 176 3.00 12.08 14.06
N ILE A 177 3.01 10.99 13.29
CA ILE A 177 4.15 10.04 13.27
C ILE A 177 5.45 10.78 12.88
N LEU A 178 5.39 11.66 11.88
CA LEU A 178 6.54 12.46 11.45
C LEU A 178 7.05 13.41 12.55
N LYS A 179 6.18 13.91 13.42
CA LYS A 179 6.57 14.76 14.56
C LYS A 179 7.10 13.96 15.75
N VAL A 180 6.59 12.74 15.96
CA VAL A 180 6.92 11.88 17.11
C VAL A 180 8.26 11.15 16.95
N GLY A 181 8.85 11.08 15.75
CA GLY A 181 10.19 10.51 15.62
C GLY A 181 10.94 10.75 14.31
N LEU A 182 12.10 11.41 14.41
CA LEU A 182 13.19 11.45 13.42
C LEU A 182 13.90 10.08 13.23
N ALA A 183 13.35 8.97 13.75
CA ALA A 183 14.03 7.66 13.81
C ALA A 183 13.12 6.46 13.44
N LEU A 184 11.97 6.67 12.81
CA LEU A 184 10.97 5.62 12.56
C LEU A 184 10.69 5.38 11.07
N ALA A 185 10.40 4.13 10.72
CA ALA A 185 9.90 3.78 9.40
C ALA A 185 8.37 3.70 9.39
N ILE A 186 7.77 4.19 8.29
CA ILE A 186 6.37 3.96 7.92
C ILE A 186 6.42 3.02 6.72
N VAL A 187 5.84 1.83 6.87
CA VAL A 187 5.89 0.76 5.88
C VAL A 187 4.51 0.53 5.30
#